data_AF-A0A4V2Z300-F1
#
_entry.id   AF-A0A4V2Z300-F1
#
_cell.length_a   1.000
_cell.length_b   1.000
_cell.length_c   1.000
_cell.angle_alpha   90.00
_cell.angle_beta   90.00
_cell.angle_gamma   90.00
#
_symmetry.space_group_name_H-M   'P 1'
#
loop_
_entity.id
_entity.type
_entity.pdbx_description
1 polymer ?
#
loop_
_entity_poly.entity_id
_entity_poly.type
_entity_poly.pdbx_seq_one_letter_code
_entity_poly.pdbx_strand_id
1 'polypeptide(L)'
;MILKSISSLCVALLIWFLHLGCCLIPLLAATAGLFPSFAPLMPHKTVFTLLQLSVFIYISIRLARYYFWRAYFHSRLEKRSFQFGFLIAVASLLMGYYEPLKTEEQRIAQQQFAFFKTHRNLQIRILGDYDSVRLQEDILLIKGVKTSRIQIPGSTYCLTFQSKLVSKAEILFSLRQKGYKLALQDELGSTAL
;
A
#
# COMPACT_ATOMS: atom_id res chain seq x y z
N MET A 1 21.93 26.75 -38.79
CA MET A 1 20.87 26.99 -37.79
C MET A 1 19.79 25.89 -37.74
N ILE A 2 19.52 25.19 -38.85
CA ILE A 2 18.47 24.16 -38.94
C ILE A 2 18.76 22.91 -38.06
N LEU A 3 20.01 22.45 -37.98
CA LEU A 3 20.36 21.26 -37.17
C LEU A 3 20.09 21.41 -35.66
N LYS A 4 20.27 22.61 -35.08
CA LYS A 4 19.96 22.86 -33.66
C LYS A 4 18.45 22.82 -33.39
N SER A 5 17.65 23.22 -34.37
CA SER A 5 16.18 23.21 -34.27
C SER A 5 15.60 21.80 -34.40
N ILE A 6 16.14 20.98 -35.31
CA ILE A 6 15.72 19.57 -35.49
C ILE A 6 16.05 18.73 -34.23
N SER A 7 17.24 18.90 -33.66
CA SER A 7 17.62 18.27 -32.38
C SER A 7 16.68 18.65 -31.25
N SER A 8 16.33 19.93 -31.14
CA SER A 8 15.38 20.42 -30.13
C SER A 8 13.97 19.85 -30.32
N LEU A 9 13.53 19.63 -31.56
CA LEU A 9 12.21 19.09 -31.87
C LEU A 9 12.12 17.60 -31.54
N CYS A 10 13.14 16.82 -31.88
CA CYS A 10 13.23 15.40 -31.53
C CYS A 10 13.23 15.19 -30.01
N VAL A 11 14.01 15.99 -29.27
CA VAL A 11 14.02 15.90 -27.81
C VAL A 11 12.67 16.34 -27.23
N ALA A 12 12.02 17.36 -27.78
CA ALA A 12 10.69 17.78 -27.34
C ALA A 12 9.62 16.71 -27.61
N LEU A 13 9.66 16.05 -28.77
CA LEU A 13 8.75 14.94 -29.11
C LEU A 13 8.99 13.72 -28.20
N LEU A 14 10.24 13.37 -27.94
CA LEU A 14 10.60 12.25 -27.07
C LEU A 14 10.14 12.52 -25.63
N ILE A 15 10.34 13.76 -25.15
CA ILE A 15 9.80 14.22 -23.86
C ILE A 15 8.26 14.18 -23.85
N TRP A 16 7.60 14.54 -24.95
CA TRP A 16 6.14 14.52 -25.06
C TRP A 16 5.57 13.10 -25.04
N PHE A 17 6.15 12.16 -25.80
CA PHE A 17 5.77 10.74 -25.78
C PHE A 17 6.04 10.12 -24.41
N LEU A 18 7.17 10.48 -23.79
CA LEU A 18 7.49 10.02 -22.46
C LEU A 18 6.50 10.55 -21.42
N HIS A 19 6.10 11.82 -21.52
CA HIS A 19 5.08 12.40 -20.65
C HIS A 19 3.69 11.81 -20.87
N LEU A 20 3.30 11.53 -22.12
CA LEU A 20 2.09 10.77 -22.42
C LEU A 20 2.15 9.38 -21.77
N GLY A 21 3.28 8.71 -21.91
CA GLY A 21 3.53 7.39 -21.34
C GLY A 21 3.49 7.36 -19.81
N CYS A 22 4.05 8.37 -19.13
CA CYS A 22 4.15 8.38 -17.68
C CYS A 22 3.01 9.11 -16.97
N CYS A 23 2.28 10.02 -17.64
CA CYS A 23 1.22 10.83 -17.05
C CYS A 23 -0.16 10.45 -17.57
N LEU A 24 -0.32 10.24 -18.88
CA LEU A 24 -1.64 9.96 -19.47
C LEU A 24 -2.00 8.48 -19.37
N ILE A 25 -1.04 7.56 -19.55
CA ILE A 25 -1.32 6.12 -19.44
C ILE A 25 -1.78 5.74 -18.01
N PRO A 26 -1.14 6.19 -16.92
CA PRO A 26 -1.65 5.87 -15.58
C PRO A 26 -3.01 6.52 -15.29
N LEU A 27 -3.26 7.72 -15.82
CA LEU A 27 -4.55 8.41 -15.68
C LEU A 27 -5.66 7.66 -16.43
N LEU A 28 -5.40 7.28 -17.68
CA LEU A 28 -6.32 6.50 -18.51
C LEU A 28 -6.56 5.11 -17.92
N ALA A 29 -5.51 4.44 -17.46
CA ALA A 29 -5.60 3.15 -16.78
C ALA A 29 -6.48 3.23 -15.53
N ALA A 30 -6.35 4.32 -14.77
CA ALA A 30 -7.16 4.56 -13.58
C ALA A 30 -8.63 4.82 -13.90
N THR A 31 -8.93 5.63 -14.93
CA THR A 31 -10.31 5.89 -15.34
C THR A 31 -10.98 4.70 -16.02
N ALA A 32 -10.20 3.85 -16.70
CA ALA A 32 -10.72 2.70 -17.44
C ALA A 32 -10.72 1.39 -16.63
N GLY A 33 -10.24 1.39 -15.38
CA GLY A 33 -10.18 0.18 -14.54
C GLY A 33 -9.20 -0.89 -15.06
N LEU A 34 -8.27 -0.53 -15.93
CA LEU A 34 -7.35 -1.45 -16.63
C LEU A 34 -6.09 -1.81 -15.83
N PHE A 35 -6.09 -1.55 -14.52
CA PHE A 35 -4.97 -1.83 -13.61
C PHE A 35 -4.30 -3.22 -13.75
N PRO A 36 -5.04 -4.34 -13.93
CA PRO A 36 -4.38 -5.66 -14.03
C PRO A 36 -3.48 -5.80 -15.25
N SER A 37 -3.74 -5.08 -16.35
CA SER A 37 -2.91 -5.13 -17.57
C SER A 37 -1.57 -4.37 -17.43
N PHE A 38 -1.39 -3.58 -16.36
CA PHE A 38 -0.15 -2.83 -16.09
C PHE A 38 0.76 -3.47 -15.04
N ALA A 39 0.39 -4.65 -14.52
CA ALA A 39 1.21 -5.44 -13.61
C ALA A 39 2.69 -5.63 -14.06
N PRO A 40 3.02 -5.85 -15.35
CA PRO A 40 4.42 -6.00 -15.76
C PRO A 40 5.23 -4.69 -15.74
N LEU A 41 4.59 -3.51 -15.71
CA LEU A 41 5.29 -2.21 -15.65
C LEU A 41 5.52 -1.69 -14.23
N MET A 42 4.80 -2.23 -13.24
CA MET A 42 4.99 -1.95 -11.81
C MET A 42 6.46 -2.00 -11.33
N PRO A 43 7.29 -3.01 -11.68
CA PRO A 43 8.67 -3.07 -11.21
C PRO A 43 9.56 -1.93 -11.74
N HIS A 44 9.14 -1.24 -12.79
CA HIS A 44 9.92 -0.17 -13.43
C HIS A 44 9.48 1.23 -12.97
N LYS A 45 8.53 1.32 -12.02
CA LYS A 45 8.00 2.59 -11.49
C LYS A 45 9.12 3.56 -11.12
N THR A 46 10.15 3.09 -10.43
CA THR A 46 11.30 3.91 -9.99
C THR A 46 12.04 4.54 -11.16
N VAL A 47 12.26 3.80 -12.25
CA VAL A 47 12.95 4.30 -13.45
C VAL A 47 12.13 5.41 -14.11
N PHE A 48 10.82 5.20 -14.24
CA PHE A 48 9.92 6.23 -14.77
C PHE A 48 9.87 7.48 -13.88
N THR A 49 9.85 7.32 -12.56
CA THR A 49 9.87 8.46 -11.62
C THR A 49 11.18 9.25 -11.70
N LEU A 50 12.32 8.57 -11.76
CA LEU A 50 13.64 9.23 -11.89
C LEU A 50 13.76 9.99 -13.21
N LEU A 51 13.26 9.40 -14.29
CA LEU A 51 13.27 10.03 -15.60
C LEU A 51 12.33 11.25 -15.64
N GLN A 52 11.15 11.14 -15.05
CA GLN A 52 10.20 12.26 -14.90
C GLN A 52 10.81 13.40 -14.05
N LEU A 53 11.49 13.07 -12.96
CA LEU A 53 12.18 14.06 -12.12
C LEU A 53 13.31 14.76 -12.90
N SER A 54 14.08 14.01 -13.69
CA SER A 54 15.15 14.56 -14.52
C SER A 54 14.63 15.55 -15.56
N VAL A 55 13.51 15.20 -16.23
CA VAL A 55 12.83 16.09 -17.18
C VAL A 55 12.26 17.32 -16.48
N PHE A 56 11.64 17.14 -15.30
CA PHE A 56 11.10 18.26 -14.51
C PHE A 56 12.20 19.24 -14.10
N ILE A 57 13.34 18.74 -13.61
CA ILE A 57 14.51 19.56 -13.25
C ILE A 57 15.02 20.30 -14.50
N TYR A 58 15.15 19.62 -15.64
CA TYR A 58 15.59 20.24 -16.89
C TYR A 58 14.67 21.40 -17.32
N ILE A 59 13.35 21.17 -17.35
CA ILE A 59 12.35 22.19 -17.69
C ILE A 59 12.43 23.35 -16.70
N SER A 60 12.53 23.05 -15.41
CA SER A 60 12.62 24.05 -14.34
C SER A 60 13.86 24.94 -14.49
N ILE A 61 15.04 24.35 -14.72
CA ILE A 61 16.29 25.08 -14.95
C ILE A 61 16.17 25.96 -16.20
N ARG A 62 15.60 25.44 -17.30
CA ARG A 62 15.46 26.19 -18.55
C ARG A 62 14.48 27.36 -18.39
N LEU A 63 13.35 27.17 -17.69
CA LEU A 63 12.42 28.26 -17.35
C LEU A 63 13.07 29.28 -16.42
N ALA A 64 13.77 28.83 -15.38
CA ALA A 64 14.46 29.70 -14.43
C ALA A 64 15.51 30.57 -15.14
N ARG A 65 16.31 29.98 -16.04
CA ARG A 65 17.28 30.74 -16.85
C ARG A 65 16.61 31.78 -17.76
N TYR A 66 15.43 31.48 -18.30
CA TYR A 66 14.65 32.45 -19.08
C TYR A 66 14.19 33.64 -18.22
N TYR A 67 13.60 33.37 -17.06
CA TYR A 67 13.03 34.42 -16.20
C TYR A 67 14.09 35.23 -15.43
N PHE A 68 15.15 34.59 -14.93
CA PHE A 68 16.18 35.25 -14.11
C PHE A 68 17.43 35.69 -14.89
N TRP A 69 17.79 34.98 -15.96
CA TRP A 69 19.07 35.18 -16.67
C TRP A 69 18.96 35.72 -18.09
N ARG A 70 17.78 36.25 -18.49
CA ARG A 70 17.52 36.82 -19.83
C ARG A 70 17.88 35.88 -20.99
N ALA A 71 17.80 34.56 -20.79
CA ALA A 71 17.92 33.63 -21.91
C ALA A 71 16.76 33.85 -22.90
N TYR A 72 16.98 33.67 -24.20
CA TYR A 72 15.95 33.88 -25.23
C TYR A 72 15.34 32.55 -25.68
N PHE A 73 14.01 32.45 -25.62
CA PHE A 73 13.27 31.46 -26.41
C PHE A 73 13.22 31.92 -27.87
N HIS A 74 13.36 31.00 -28.82
CA HIS A 74 13.38 31.34 -30.24
C HIS A 74 11.98 31.64 -30.77
N SER A 75 10.92 31.13 -30.13
CA SER A 75 9.55 31.40 -30.52
C SER A 75 8.58 31.52 -29.33
N ARG A 76 7.45 32.20 -29.56
CA ARG A 76 6.35 32.28 -28.59
C ARG A 76 5.71 30.91 -28.32
N LEU A 77 5.69 30.03 -29.33
CA LEU A 77 5.16 28.66 -29.21
C LEU A 77 6.05 27.80 -28.30
N GLU A 78 7.37 27.89 -28.47
CA GLU A 78 8.33 27.20 -27.62
C GLU A 78 8.14 27.59 -26.14
N LYS A 79 8.00 28.90 -25.85
CA LYS A 79 7.72 29.36 -24.48
C LYS A 79 6.43 28.74 -23.92
N ARG A 80 5.34 28.73 -24.70
CA ARG A 80 4.06 28.16 -24.27
C ARG A 80 4.15 26.65 -24.04
N SER A 81 4.89 25.90 -24.88
CA SER A 81 5.04 24.46 -24.69
C SER A 81 5.81 24.12 -23.41
N PHE A 82 6.86 24.89 -23.10
CA PHE A 82 7.63 24.72 -21.86
C PHE A 82 6.80 25.06 -20.60
N GLN A 83 5.98 26.10 -20.65
CA GLN A 83 5.05 26.43 -19.54
C GLN A 83 3.99 25.35 -19.34
N PHE A 84 3.41 24.84 -20.42
CA PHE A 84 2.40 23.78 -20.35
C PHE A 84 3.01 22.46 -19.84
N GLY A 85 4.20 22.10 -20.32
CA GLY A 85 4.94 20.93 -19.82
C GLY A 85 5.27 21.04 -18.33
N PHE A 86 5.65 22.23 -17.85
CA PHE A 86 5.88 22.48 -16.43
C PHE A 86 4.60 22.28 -15.60
N LEU A 87 3.46 22.81 -16.05
CA LEU A 87 2.17 22.65 -15.37
C LEU A 87 1.76 21.18 -15.27
N ILE A 88 1.89 20.42 -16.36
CA ILE A 88 1.64 18.97 -16.36
C ILE A 88 2.56 18.24 -15.39
N ALA A 89 3.86 18.57 -15.40
CA ALA A 89 4.82 17.92 -14.53
C ALA A 89 4.53 18.18 -13.03
N VAL A 90 4.14 19.41 -12.68
CA VAL A 90 3.70 19.77 -11.31
C VAL A 90 2.43 19.00 -10.93
N ALA A 91 1.42 18.97 -11.80
CA ALA A 91 0.18 18.23 -11.55
C ALA A 91 0.45 16.73 -11.35
N SER A 92 1.36 16.16 -12.14
CA SER A 92 1.76 14.75 -12.04
C SER A 92 2.54 14.46 -10.75
N LEU A 93 3.42 15.37 -10.34
CA LEU A 93 4.16 15.26 -9.08
C LEU A 93 3.21 15.37 -7.88
N LEU A 94 2.26 16.31 -7.93
CA LEU A 94 1.22 16.45 -6.90
C LEU A 94 0.37 15.18 -6.82
N MET A 95 -0.07 14.64 -7.95
CA MET A 95 -0.85 13.40 -7.98
C MET A 95 -0.05 12.20 -7.44
N GLY A 96 1.24 12.12 -7.74
CA GLY A 96 2.13 11.10 -7.20
C GLY A 96 2.41 11.26 -5.70
N TYR A 97 2.61 12.50 -5.22
CA TYR A 97 2.87 12.80 -3.82
C TYR A 97 1.64 12.57 -2.94
N TYR A 98 0.46 12.98 -3.42
CA TYR A 98 -0.78 12.80 -2.69
C TYR A 98 -1.35 11.39 -2.77
N GLU A 99 -0.72 10.48 -3.53
CA GLU A 99 -1.06 9.06 -3.73
C GLU A 99 -2.56 8.75 -3.42
N PRO A 100 -3.52 9.44 -4.09
CA PRO A 100 -4.94 9.33 -3.72
C PRO A 100 -5.52 7.94 -4.04
N LEU A 101 -4.72 7.10 -4.70
CA LEU A 101 -5.05 5.78 -5.19
C LEU A 101 -4.24 4.73 -4.42
N LYS A 102 -4.31 4.72 -3.08
CA LYS A 102 -4.12 3.44 -2.39
C LYS A 102 -5.18 2.51 -2.96
N THR A 103 -4.75 1.48 -3.70
CA THR A 103 -5.70 0.51 -4.25
C THR A 103 -6.54 -0.03 -3.11
N GLU A 104 -7.79 -0.38 -3.39
CA GLU A 104 -8.68 -0.96 -2.38
C GLU A 104 -7.99 -2.11 -1.64
N GLU A 105 -7.25 -2.94 -2.38
CA GLU A 105 -6.40 -4.01 -1.85
C GLU A 105 -5.30 -3.52 -0.90
N GLN A 106 -4.61 -2.41 -1.19
CA GLN A 106 -3.61 -1.84 -0.28
C GLN A 106 -4.24 -1.29 1.01
N ARG A 107 -5.46 -0.73 0.94
CA ARG A 107 -6.20 -0.30 2.15
C ARG A 107 -6.66 -1.51 2.96
N ILE A 108 -7.17 -2.55 2.31
CA ILE A 108 -7.57 -3.81 2.96
C ILE A 108 -6.35 -4.48 3.61
N ALA A 109 -5.22 -4.57 2.90
CA ALA A 109 -3.98 -5.12 3.45
C ALA A 109 -3.49 -4.30 4.66
N GLN A 110 -3.51 -2.96 4.60
CA GLN A 110 -3.17 -2.11 5.74
C GLN A 110 -4.09 -2.34 6.95
N GLN A 111 -5.39 -2.52 6.72
CA GLN A 111 -6.35 -2.84 7.77
C GLN A 111 -6.08 -4.23 8.37
N GLN A 112 -5.81 -5.24 7.53
CA GLN A 112 -5.45 -6.59 7.98
C GLN A 112 -4.14 -6.59 8.79
N PHE A 113 -3.11 -5.87 8.33
CA PHE A 113 -1.86 -5.72 9.09
C PHE A 113 -2.06 -4.99 10.42
N ALA A 114 -2.89 -3.94 10.45
CA ALA A 114 -3.23 -3.24 11.69
C ALA A 114 -4.00 -4.16 12.66
N PHE A 115 -4.87 -5.01 12.13
CA PHE A 115 -5.55 -6.04 12.89
C PHE A 115 -4.55 -7.05 13.48
N PHE A 116 -3.65 -7.63 12.68
CA PHE A 116 -2.63 -8.57 13.18
C PHE A 116 -1.62 -7.98 14.17
N LYS A 117 -1.34 -6.66 14.08
CA LYS A 117 -0.49 -5.99 15.08
C LYS A 117 -1.14 -5.93 16.46
N THR A 118 -2.47 -5.86 16.50
CA THR A 118 -3.21 -5.63 17.75
C THR A 118 -3.82 -6.92 18.30
N HIS A 119 -4.27 -7.80 17.41
CA HIS A 119 -4.96 -9.03 17.70
C HIS A 119 -4.06 -10.24 17.42
N ARG A 120 -4.04 -11.19 18.35
CA ARG A 120 -3.33 -12.47 18.24
C ARG A 120 -4.34 -13.60 18.33
N ASN A 121 -4.06 -14.69 17.63
CA ASN A 121 -4.85 -15.90 17.73
C ASN A 121 -4.21 -16.85 18.75
N LEU A 122 -5.06 -17.58 19.46
CA LEU A 122 -4.68 -18.60 20.42
C LEU A 122 -5.57 -19.82 20.18
N GLN A 123 -4.95 -20.94 19.83
CA GLN A 123 -5.64 -22.22 19.75
C GLN A 123 -5.44 -22.97 21.06
N ILE A 124 -6.55 -23.29 21.72
CA ILE A 124 -6.55 -24.03 22.98
C ILE A 124 -7.32 -25.33 22.76
N ARG A 125 -6.71 -26.45 23.10
CA ARG A 125 -7.39 -27.72 23.16
C ARG A 125 -7.87 -27.98 24.58
N ILE A 126 -9.15 -28.29 24.73
CA ILE A 126 -9.73 -28.58 26.04
C ILE A 126 -9.83 -30.10 26.19
N LEU A 127 -9.30 -30.59 27.31
CA LEU A 127 -9.21 -32.00 27.63
C LEU A 127 -10.34 -32.38 28.60
N GLY A 128 -11.08 -33.43 28.27
CA GLY A 128 -12.18 -33.96 29.08
C GLY A 128 -13.56 -33.44 28.67
N ASP A 129 -14.57 -33.80 29.46
CA ASP A 129 -15.94 -33.33 29.26
C ASP A 129 -16.09 -31.91 29.79
N TYR A 130 -16.67 -31.03 28.98
CA TYR A 130 -16.97 -29.65 29.34
C TYR A 130 -18.23 -29.18 28.63
N ASP A 131 -18.89 -28.19 29.23
CA ASP A 131 -20.02 -27.51 28.62
C ASP A 131 -19.50 -26.39 27.69
N SER A 132 -19.75 -26.55 26.40
CA SER A 132 -19.32 -25.58 25.38
C SER A 132 -19.93 -24.20 25.54
N VAL A 133 -21.16 -24.12 26.07
CA VAL A 133 -21.90 -22.85 26.23
C VAL A 133 -21.30 -22.09 27.41
N ARG A 134 -21.14 -22.75 28.55
CA ARG A 134 -20.55 -22.17 29.76
C ARG A 134 -19.10 -21.71 29.53
N LEU A 135 -18.32 -22.49 28.80
CA LEU A 135 -16.97 -22.12 28.42
C LEU A 135 -16.94 -20.84 27.55
N GLN A 136 -17.88 -20.70 26.61
CA GLN A 136 -17.95 -19.51 25.76
C GLN A 136 -18.26 -18.26 26.60
N GLU A 137 -19.21 -18.36 27.54
CA GLU A 137 -19.50 -17.28 28.50
C GLU A 137 -18.26 -16.94 29.33
N ASP A 138 -17.57 -17.97 29.85
CA ASP A 138 -16.38 -17.81 30.68
C ASP A 138 -15.23 -17.11 29.97
N ILE A 139 -15.09 -17.34 28.66
CA ILE A 139 -14.08 -16.72 27.80
C ILE A 139 -14.45 -15.27 27.47
N LEU A 140 -15.75 -14.99 27.23
CA LEU A 140 -16.23 -13.64 26.97
C LEU A 140 -16.08 -12.70 28.18
N LEU A 141 -16.05 -13.26 29.39
CA LEU A 141 -15.77 -12.50 30.62
C LEU A 141 -14.31 -12.00 30.70
N ILE A 142 -13.38 -12.57 29.92
CA ILE A 142 -11.98 -12.15 29.92
C ILE A 142 -11.85 -10.86 29.09
N LYS A 143 -11.58 -9.73 29.75
CA LYS A 143 -11.42 -8.43 29.09
C LYS A 143 -10.32 -8.48 28.03
N GLY A 144 -10.67 -8.16 26.78
CA GLY A 144 -9.74 -8.14 25.65
C GLY A 144 -9.74 -9.40 24.78
N VAL A 145 -10.57 -10.40 25.10
CA VAL A 145 -10.79 -11.58 24.26
C VAL A 145 -12.03 -11.38 23.38
N LYS A 146 -11.90 -11.64 22.08
CA LYS A 146 -12.99 -11.74 21.12
C LYS A 146 -13.03 -13.17 20.59
N THR A 147 -14.15 -13.87 20.79
CA THR A 147 -14.29 -15.24 20.31
C THR A 147 -14.42 -15.26 18.78
N SER A 148 -13.49 -15.93 18.10
CA SER A 148 -13.55 -16.14 16.65
C SER A 148 -13.68 -17.64 16.38
N ARG A 149 -14.93 -18.09 16.24
CA ARG A 149 -15.33 -19.38 15.66
C ARG A 149 -14.84 -20.62 16.44
N ILE A 150 -15.81 -21.34 17.01
CA ILE A 150 -15.62 -22.72 17.44
C ILE A 150 -15.54 -23.57 16.17
N GLN A 151 -14.40 -24.23 15.92
CA GLN A 151 -14.29 -25.24 14.88
C GLN A 151 -14.37 -26.62 15.55
N ILE A 152 -15.50 -27.30 15.39
CA ILE A 152 -15.69 -28.70 15.83
C ILE A 152 -15.50 -29.56 14.58
N PRO A 153 -14.53 -30.50 14.56
CA PRO A 153 -14.56 -31.66 15.45
C PRO A 153 -13.25 -31.92 16.22
N GLY A 154 -13.34 -31.94 17.57
CA GLY A 154 -12.24 -32.44 18.43
C GLY A 154 -11.71 -31.48 19.50
N SER A 155 -12.58 -30.69 20.15
CA SER A 155 -12.28 -29.87 21.35
C SER A 155 -11.22 -28.77 21.22
N THR A 156 -11.06 -28.19 20.03
CA THR A 156 -10.13 -27.08 19.80
C THR A 156 -10.87 -25.74 19.66
N TYR A 157 -10.47 -24.75 20.45
CA TYR A 157 -11.02 -23.40 20.46
C TYR A 157 -10.01 -22.39 19.91
N CYS A 158 -10.40 -21.65 18.87
CA CYS A 158 -9.63 -20.53 18.37
C CYS A 158 -10.14 -19.22 19.00
N LEU A 159 -9.25 -18.52 19.68
CA LEU A 159 -9.53 -17.29 20.39
C LEU A 159 -8.70 -16.16 19.81
N THR A 160 -9.34 -15.07 19.44
CA THR A 160 -8.63 -13.83 19.08
C THR A 160 -8.55 -12.96 20.33
N PHE A 161 -7.36 -12.52 20.73
CA PHE A 161 -7.19 -11.64 21.88
C PHE A 161 -6.35 -10.41 21.54
N GLN A 162 -6.63 -9.30 22.22
CA GLN A 162 -5.87 -8.07 22.07
C GLN A 162 -4.62 -8.12 22.94
N SER A 163 -3.46 -8.22 22.29
CA SER A 163 -2.16 -8.35 22.95
C SER A 163 -1.79 -7.20 23.91
N LYS A 164 -2.44 -6.03 23.76
CA LYS A 164 -2.27 -4.89 24.68
C LYS A 164 -3.07 -5.00 25.97
N LEU A 165 -4.16 -5.78 25.98
CA LEU A 165 -5.09 -5.87 27.11
C LEU A 165 -4.90 -7.14 27.93
N VAL A 166 -4.56 -8.26 27.28
CA VAL A 166 -4.45 -9.56 27.94
C VAL A 166 -3.36 -10.39 27.28
N SER A 167 -2.63 -11.15 28.08
CA SER A 167 -1.57 -12.06 27.60
C SER A 167 -2.07 -13.51 27.44
N LYS A 168 -1.39 -14.30 26.60
CA LYS A 168 -1.64 -15.75 26.45
C LYS A 168 -1.62 -16.46 27.81
N ALA A 169 -0.64 -16.13 28.66
CA ALA A 169 -0.49 -16.75 29.98
C ALA A 169 -1.68 -16.42 30.91
N GLU A 170 -2.17 -15.19 30.87
CA GLU A 170 -3.28 -14.71 31.69
C GLU A 170 -4.63 -15.33 31.29
N ILE A 171 -4.85 -15.54 29.98
CA ILE A 171 -6.02 -16.28 29.47
C ILE A 171 -5.98 -17.73 29.98
N LEU A 172 -4.85 -18.41 29.82
CA LEU A 172 -4.68 -19.80 30.27
C LEU A 172 -4.83 -19.93 31.79
N PHE A 173 -4.28 -18.98 32.54
CA PHE A 173 -4.40 -18.93 33.99
C PHE A 173 -5.85 -18.77 34.42
N SER A 174 -6.59 -17.84 33.81
CA SER A 174 -8.00 -17.59 34.11
C SER A 174 -8.87 -18.82 33.82
N LEU A 175 -8.62 -19.49 32.70
CA LEU A 175 -9.35 -20.72 32.34
C LEU A 175 -8.98 -21.90 33.26
N ARG A 176 -7.72 -22.04 33.67
CA ARG A 176 -7.32 -23.08 34.64
C ARG A 176 -7.93 -22.86 36.03
N GLN A 177 -8.02 -21.61 36.49
CA GLN A 177 -8.69 -21.28 37.75
C GLN A 177 -10.17 -21.70 37.77
N LYS A 178 -10.83 -21.65 36.62
CA LYS A 178 -12.22 -22.10 36.45
C LYS A 178 -12.37 -23.62 36.34
N GLY A 179 -11.27 -24.38 36.40
CA GLY A 179 -11.28 -25.85 36.41
C GLY A 179 -11.08 -26.51 35.05
N TYR A 180 -10.86 -25.74 33.98
CA TYR A 180 -10.64 -26.32 32.65
C TYR A 180 -9.22 -26.90 32.51
N LYS A 181 -9.12 -28.13 31.98
CA LYS A 181 -7.84 -28.75 31.61
C LYS A 181 -7.50 -28.36 30.17
N LEU A 182 -6.41 -27.61 30.01
CA LEU A 182 -6.02 -27.01 28.73
C LEU A 182 -4.70 -27.60 28.24
N ALA A 183 -4.66 -28.02 26.99
CA ALA A 183 -3.43 -28.26 26.24
C ALA A 183 -3.25 -27.14 25.22
N LEU A 184 -2.04 -26.58 25.18
CA LEU A 184 -1.67 -25.68 24.10
C LEU A 184 -1.40 -26.51 22.86
N GLN A 185 -2.08 -26.17 21.77
CA GLN A 185 -1.64 -26.60 20.46
C GLN A 185 -0.66 -25.53 20.00
N ASP A 186 0.64 -25.82 20.15
CA ASP A 186 1.66 -24.94 19.60
C ASP A 186 1.47 -24.87 18.09
N GLU A 187 1.56 -23.66 17.55
CA GLU A 187 1.51 -23.40 16.12
C GLU A 187 2.74 -24.03 15.44
N LEU A 188 2.68 -25.33 15.16
CA LEU A 188 3.44 -25.96 14.09
C LEU A 188 2.90 -25.43 12.76
N GLY A 189 3.47 -24.31 12.33
CA GLY A 189 3.08 -23.64 11.08
C GLY A 189 3.80 -22.34 10.74
N SER A 190 4.89 -21.99 11.45
CA SER A 190 5.93 -21.08 10.94
C SER A 190 6.90 -21.86 10.04
N THR A 191 6.39 -22.55 9.04
CA THR A 191 7.15 -23.00 7.87
C THR A 191 6.57 -22.23 6.70
N ALA A 192 7.13 -21.06 6.41
CA ALA A 192 8.13 -20.90 5.37
C ALA A 192 7.47 -20.81 3.99
N LEU A 193 7.59 -19.59 3.44
CA LEU A 193 7.24 -19.09 2.09
C LEU A 193 5.79 -18.63 1.89
#